data_AF-A0A428X5K2-F1
#
_entry.id   AF-A0A428X5K2-F1
#
_cell.length_a   1.000
_cell.length_b   1.000
_cell.length_c   1.000
_cell.angle_alpha   90.00
_cell.angle_beta   90.00
_cell.angle_gamma   90.00
#
_symmetry.space_group_name_H-M   'P 1'
#
loop_
_entity.id
_entity.type
_entity.pdbx_description
1 polymer ?
#
loop_
_entity_poly.entity_id
_entity_poly.type
_entity_poly.pdbx_seq_one_letter_code
_entity_poly.pdbx_strand_id
1 'polypeptide(L)'
;MKDHRDYRTLHWAPDIDGPWSDAAAERYVAGRHDGVHYRIPRGVKHASLEFLLPLPGLRYLSVQGSVTDDSAVNAIESLEHLTLLTRSKVPLAVDRLHRLHDLAVDAREDLTGIRGLPGLQWLYLAGWRGADVSFLGDKPRLVWLRLDGRPGRLRLDGIEGCSDLRELEVLDYRVPSLAPLRGLAAMERLWLCGPRRMPADNNLDLDDLAGMRHLRDLRLINAGVIGSLAPLPRLSQLRDFRFNEVAIADGDLAVLFALPSWVGIVPPKGFIDDPSRYSHSVGQLRELPAPR
;
A
#
# COMPACT_ATOMS: atom_id res chain seq x y z
N MET A 1 -8.85 4.40 -5.67
CA MET A 1 -9.09 3.37 -6.72
C MET A 1 -10.60 3.17 -6.80
N LYS A 2 -11.18 3.04 -7.99
CA LYS A 2 -12.65 2.99 -8.12
C LYS A 2 -13.16 1.68 -7.54
N ASP A 3 -13.82 1.76 -6.38
CA ASP A 3 -14.67 0.66 -5.91
C ASP A 3 -15.79 0.50 -6.94
N HIS A 4 -15.96 -0.71 -7.47
CA HIS A 4 -17.04 -1.03 -8.41
C HIS A 4 -18.38 -1.27 -7.70
N ARG A 5 -18.41 -1.17 -6.36
CA ARG A 5 -19.62 -1.21 -5.56
C ARG A 5 -20.27 0.17 -5.49
N ASP A 6 -21.54 0.22 -5.86
CA ASP A 6 -22.36 1.43 -5.77
C ASP A 6 -22.85 1.59 -4.32
N TYR A 7 -22.10 2.34 -3.50
CA TYR A 7 -22.62 2.84 -2.22
C TYR A 7 -23.26 4.20 -2.43
N ARG A 8 -24.43 4.40 -1.82
CA ARG A 8 -25.05 5.71 -1.71
C ARG A 8 -24.49 6.41 -0.47
N THR A 9 -23.42 7.17 -0.69
CA THR A 9 -22.63 7.78 0.39
C THR A 9 -23.13 9.17 0.76
N LEU A 10 -23.45 9.37 2.04
CA LEU A 10 -23.66 10.69 2.61
C LEU A 10 -22.28 11.30 2.93
N HIS A 11 -21.94 12.40 2.27
CA HIS A 11 -20.77 13.18 2.60
C HIS A 11 -21.11 14.17 3.71
N TRP A 12 -20.30 14.19 4.76
CA TRP A 12 -20.50 15.07 5.90
C TRP A 12 -19.18 15.68 6.36
N ALA A 13 -19.16 16.99 6.54
CA ALA A 13 -18.02 17.68 7.11
C ALA A 13 -18.51 18.74 8.12
N PRO A 14 -18.12 18.66 9.41
CA PRO A 14 -18.63 19.58 10.44
C PRO A 14 -18.38 21.08 10.21
N ASP A 15 -17.36 21.43 9.43
CA ASP A 15 -17.07 22.80 9.00
C ASP A 15 -18.02 23.34 7.92
N ILE A 16 -18.77 22.46 7.25
CA ILE A 16 -19.69 22.79 6.16
C ILE A 16 -21.14 22.51 6.57
N ASP A 17 -21.39 21.30 7.05
CA ASP A 17 -22.74 20.78 7.36
C ASP A 17 -23.15 21.01 8.83
N GLY A 18 -22.22 21.47 9.68
CA GLY A 18 -22.40 21.56 11.12
C GLY A 18 -22.15 20.23 11.85
N PRO A 19 -22.20 20.22 13.20
CA PRO A 19 -21.98 19.01 13.98
C PRO A 19 -23.00 17.92 13.59
N TRP A 20 -22.59 16.66 13.68
CA TRP A 20 -23.53 15.56 13.49
C TRP A 20 -24.69 15.67 14.49
N SER A 21 -25.91 15.47 14.01
CA SER A 21 -27.16 15.65 14.77
C SER A 21 -28.22 14.65 14.29
N ASP A 22 -29.37 14.60 14.97
CA ASP A 22 -30.49 13.74 14.56
C ASP A 22 -30.98 14.06 13.15
N ALA A 23 -30.98 15.34 12.76
CA ALA A 23 -31.30 15.77 11.40
C ALA A 23 -30.31 15.22 10.35
N ALA A 24 -29.03 15.03 10.71
CA ALA A 24 -28.05 14.38 9.84
C ALA A 24 -28.38 12.90 9.64
N ALA A 25 -28.78 12.20 10.72
CA ALA A 25 -29.23 10.82 10.66
C ALA A 25 -30.53 10.66 9.85
N GLU A 26 -31.49 11.58 10.00
CA GLU A 26 -32.69 11.62 9.17
C GLU A 26 -32.36 11.83 7.69
N ARG A 27 -31.41 12.70 7.36
CA ARG A 27 -30.93 12.91 5.99
C ARG A 27 -30.28 11.65 5.42
N TYR A 28 -29.52 10.91 6.23
CA TYR A 28 -28.97 9.61 5.85
C TYR A 28 -30.10 8.65 5.46
N VAL A 29 -31.12 8.49 6.32
CA VAL A 29 -32.25 7.57 6.11
C VAL A 29 -33.14 8.00 4.94
N ALA A 30 -33.56 9.26 4.88
CA ALA A 30 -34.42 9.79 3.82
C ALA A 30 -33.75 9.70 2.45
N GLY A 31 -32.43 9.91 2.41
CA GLY A 31 -31.64 9.69 1.22
C GLY A 31 -31.26 8.23 0.99
N ARG A 32 -31.82 7.24 1.70
CA ARG A 32 -31.52 5.81 1.54
C ARG A 32 -30.02 5.53 1.38
N HIS A 33 -29.20 6.21 2.18
CA HIS A 33 -27.77 6.04 2.16
C HIS A 33 -27.41 4.72 2.84
N ASP A 34 -26.34 4.11 2.36
CA ASP A 34 -25.70 2.94 2.99
C ASP A 34 -24.19 3.20 3.21
N GLY A 35 -23.77 4.44 3.01
CA GLY A 35 -22.39 4.87 3.22
C GLY A 35 -22.30 6.23 3.90
N VAL A 36 -21.25 6.44 4.69
CA VAL A 36 -20.88 7.75 5.24
C VAL A 36 -19.42 8.05 4.91
N HIS A 37 -19.18 9.22 4.32
CA HIS A 37 -17.86 9.83 4.24
C HIS A 37 -17.82 11.02 5.19
N TYR A 38 -17.15 10.85 6.33
CA TYR A 38 -17.07 11.84 7.41
C TYR A 38 -15.68 12.47 7.44
N ARG A 39 -15.59 13.74 7.03
CA ARG A 39 -14.33 14.49 7.03
C ARG A 39 -14.28 15.44 8.21
N ILE A 40 -13.39 15.15 9.16
CA ILE A 40 -13.14 16.02 10.31
C ILE A 40 -12.15 17.12 9.91
N PRO A 41 -12.46 18.41 10.18
CA PRO A 41 -11.58 19.52 9.83
C PRO A 41 -10.24 19.45 10.56
N ARG A 42 -9.19 20.05 9.99
CA ARG A 42 -7.90 20.15 10.67
C ARG A 42 -8.03 20.95 11.97
N GLY A 43 -7.34 20.51 13.01
CA GLY A 43 -7.39 21.14 14.34
C GLY A 43 -8.58 20.74 15.21
N VAL A 44 -9.59 20.05 14.65
CA VAL A 44 -10.73 19.52 15.41
C VAL A 44 -10.44 18.07 15.80
N LYS A 45 -10.79 17.70 17.04
CA LYS A 45 -10.69 16.33 17.55
C LYS A 45 -12.06 15.87 18.05
N HIS A 46 -12.64 14.86 17.39
CA HIS A 46 -13.86 14.22 17.85
C HIS A 46 -13.57 13.28 19.02
N ALA A 47 -14.51 13.19 19.97
CA ALA A 47 -14.39 12.28 21.09
C ALA A 47 -14.61 10.83 20.64
N SER A 48 -15.77 10.53 20.04
CA SER A 48 -16.16 9.20 19.61
C SER A 48 -16.91 9.16 18.27
N LEU A 49 -17.14 7.94 17.76
CA LEU A 49 -17.96 7.66 16.58
C LEU A 49 -19.30 6.97 16.92
N GLU A 50 -19.75 6.99 18.17
CA GLU A 50 -20.96 6.29 18.62
C GLU A 50 -22.24 6.75 17.90
N PHE A 51 -22.27 7.99 17.41
CA PHE A 51 -23.38 8.53 16.63
C PHE A 51 -23.63 7.79 15.31
N LEU A 52 -22.70 6.93 14.86
CA LEU A 52 -22.87 6.08 13.68
C LEU A 52 -23.61 4.77 13.99
N LEU A 53 -23.64 4.32 15.25
CA LEU A 53 -24.26 3.05 15.65
C LEU A 53 -25.75 2.94 15.27
N PRO A 54 -26.57 4.00 15.35
CA PRO A 54 -27.98 3.93 14.98
C PRO A 54 -28.23 3.89 13.46
N LEU A 55 -27.20 4.10 12.62
CA LEU A 55 -27.41 4.21 11.18
C LEU A 55 -27.75 2.85 10.56
N PRO A 56 -28.94 2.69 9.95
CA PRO A 56 -29.34 1.41 9.39
C PRO A 56 -28.52 1.08 8.14
N GLY A 57 -28.10 -0.17 8.03
CA GLY A 57 -27.50 -0.71 6.81
C GLY A 57 -26.18 -0.06 6.39
N LEU A 58 -25.40 0.49 7.33
CA LEU A 58 -24.12 1.11 7.02
C LEU A 58 -23.10 0.07 6.51
N ARG A 59 -22.75 0.14 5.23
CA ARG A 59 -21.84 -0.76 4.51
C ARG A 59 -20.52 -0.08 4.16
N TYR A 60 -20.54 1.23 3.93
CA TYR A 60 -19.36 2.03 3.63
C TYR A 60 -19.11 3.06 4.73
N LEU A 61 -17.94 3.06 5.32
CA LEU A 61 -17.53 4.09 6.26
C LEU A 61 -16.14 4.60 5.92
N SER A 62 -16.02 5.90 5.71
CA SER A 62 -14.73 6.60 5.60
C SER A 62 -14.69 7.76 6.57
N VAL A 63 -13.87 7.65 7.61
CA VAL A 63 -13.59 8.73 8.55
C VAL A 63 -12.16 9.21 8.38
N GLN A 64 -11.99 10.51 8.12
CA GLN A 64 -10.69 11.14 8.00
C GLN A 64 -10.56 12.29 9.00
N GLY A 65 -9.47 12.31 9.75
CA GLY A 65 -9.12 13.42 10.65
C GLY A 65 -8.69 12.93 12.02
N SER A 66 -9.20 13.53 13.11
CA SER A 66 -8.76 13.20 14.48
C SER A 66 -9.94 12.73 15.32
N VAL A 67 -9.90 11.48 15.76
CA VAL A 67 -10.87 10.88 16.68
C VAL A 67 -10.11 10.29 17.88
N THR A 68 -10.57 10.56 19.09
CA THR A 68 -9.96 9.97 20.30
C THR A 68 -10.25 8.47 20.35
N ASP A 69 -11.52 8.10 20.24
CA ASP A 69 -11.97 6.72 20.30
C ASP A 69 -12.86 6.38 19.09
N ASP A 70 -12.39 5.53 18.20
CA ASP A 70 -13.16 5.04 17.05
C ASP A 70 -13.63 3.59 17.21
N SER A 71 -13.59 3.03 18.43
CA SER A 71 -13.96 1.64 18.71
C SER A 71 -15.44 1.33 18.50
N ALA A 72 -16.32 2.34 18.44
CA ALA A 72 -17.72 2.17 18.10
C ALA A 72 -17.91 1.44 16.75
N VAL A 73 -16.95 1.58 15.82
CA VAL A 73 -16.96 0.89 14.53
C VAL A 73 -16.94 -0.63 14.68
N ASN A 74 -16.39 -1.17 15.77
CA ASN A 74 -16.35 -2.61 16.04
C ASN A 74 -17.75 -3.25 16.20
N ALA A 75 -18.80 -2.44 16.42
CA ALA A 75 -20.18 -2.91 16.52
C ALA A 75 -20.95 -2.84 15.19
N ILE A 76 -20.35 -2.33 14.12
CA ILE A 76 -20.99 -2.15 12.81
C ILE A 76 -20.57 -3.28 11.87
N GLU A 77 -21.03 -4.51 12.15
CA GLU A 77 -20.64 -5.73 11.42
C GLU A 77 -21.09 -5.76 9.95
N SER A 78 -21.98 -4.86 9.54
CA SER A 78 -22.43 -4.71 8.16
C SER A 78 -21.40 -4.07 7.22
N LEU A 79 -20.29 -3.55 7.75
CA LEU A 79 -19.28 -2.85 6.96
C LEU A 79 -18.60 -3.77 5.94
N GLU A 80 -18.56 -3.29 4.70
CA GLU A 80 -17.88 -3.90 3.55
C GLU A 80 -16.63 -3.10 3.14
N HIS A 81 -16.65 -1.79 3.41
CA HIS A 81 -15.55 -0.85 3.20
C HIS A 81 -15.33 -0.01 4.46
N LEU A 82 -14.11 -0.01 4.98
CA LEU A 82 -13.74 0.77 6.16
C LEU A 82 -12.44 1.54 5.95
N THR A 83 -12.54 2.87 6.00
CA THR A 83 -11.39 3.77 6.13
C THR A 83 -11.45 4.49 7.49
N LEU A 84 -10.48 4.22 8.37
CA LEU A 84 -10.25 4.94 9.63
C LEU A 84 -8.85 5.55 9.66
N LEU A 85 -8.73 6.72 9.03
CA LEU A 85 -7.54 7.58 9.10
C LEU A 85 -7.78 8.68 10.14
N THR A 86 -7.98 8.24 11.38
CA THR A 86 -8.48 9.01 12.53
C THR A 86 -7.39 9.39 13.53
N ARG A 87 -6.17 8.87 13.36
CA ARG A 87 -5.06 8.92 14.32
C ARG A 87 -5.38 8.28 15.69
N SER A 88 -6.50 7.57 15.81
CA SER A 88 -6.80 6.82 17.02
C SER A 88 -5.82 5.66 17.17
N LYS A 89 -5.47 5.37 18.42
CA LYS A 89 -4.62 4.23 18.80
C LYS A 89 -5.43 3.09 19.42
N VAL A 90 -6.74 3.27 19.57
CA VAL A 90 -7.59 2.27 20.19
C VAL A 90 -7.54 0.99 19.35
N PRO A 91 -7.44 -0.20 19.97
CA PRO A 91 -7.46 -1.46 19.22
C PRO A 91 -8.74 -1.59 18.37
N LEU A 92 -8.59 -2.10 17.16
CA LEU A 92 -9.69 -2.35 16.25
C LEU A 92 -9.95 -3.86 16.19
N ALA A 93 -11.14 -4.28 16.63
CA ALA A 93 -11.57 -5.68 16.59
C ALA A 93 -12.04 -6.05 15.18
N VAL A 94 -11.11 -5.98 14.23
CA VAL A 94 -11.36 -6.24 12.80
C VAL A 94 -11.84 -7.66 12.53
N ASP A 95 -11.54 -8.59 13.44
CA ASP A 95 -11.99 -9.97 13.38
C ASP A 95 -13.52 -10.09 13.41
N ARG A 96 -14.26 -9.09 13.91
CA ARG A 96 -15.74 -9.06 13.87
C ARG A 96 -16.31 -8.57 12.55
N LEU A 97 -15.49 -7.87 11.76
CA LEU A 97 -15.93 -7.17 10.54
C LEU A 97 -15.77 -8.08 9.32
N HIS A 98 -16.33 -9.29 9.38
CA HIS A 98 -16.11 -10.37 8.39
C HIS A 98 -16.53 -10.03 6.95
N ARG A 99 -17.36 -9.00 6.76
CA ARG A 99 -17.82 -8.52 5.45
C ARG A 99 -16.85 -7.56 4.77
N LEU A 100 -15.76 -7.17 5.44
CA LEU A 100 -14.78 -6.26 4.86
C LEU A 100 -14.08 -6.87 3.65
N HIS A 101 -14.07 -6.09 2.57
CA HIS A 101 -13.23 -6.31 1.40
C HIS A 101 -12.20 -5.18 1.26
N ASP A 102 -12.45 -4.01 1.84
CA ASP A 102 -11.52 -2.88 1.87
C ASP A 102 -11.27 -2.43 3.30
N LEU A 103 -9.98 -2.31 3.66
CA LEU A 103 -9.57 -1.78 4.94
C LEU A 103 -8.44 -0.77 4.75
N ALA A 104 -8.63 0.44 5.24
CA ALA A 104 -7.62 1.48 5.31
C ALA A 104 -7.56 2.04 6.73
N VAL A 105 -6.47 1.82 7.46
CA VAL A 105 -6.37 2.24 8.86
C VAL A 105 -5.00 2.82 9.19
N ASP A 106 -4.97 3.77 10.13
CA ASP A 106 -3.72 4.13 10.80
C ASP A 106 -3.15 2.94 11.59
N ALA A 107 -1.84 2.99 11.84
CA ALA A 107 -1.15 1.99 12.64
C ALA A 107 -1.72 1.85 14.05
N ARG A 108 -2.01 0.60 14.41
CA ARG A 108 -2.47 0.17 15.73
C ARG A 108 -1.55 -0.93 16.25
N GLU A 109 -1.55 -1.15 17.56
CA GLU A 109 -0.66 -2.15 18.20
C GLU A 109 -1.01 -3.59 17.77
N ASP A 110 -2.30 -3.87 17.56
CA ASP A 110 -2.78 -5.18 17.13
C ASP A 110 -3.65 -5.05 15.87
N LEU A 111 -3.23 -5.76 14.82
CA LEU A 111 -3.95 -5.95 13.57
C LEU A 111 -4.01 -7.44 13.18
N THR A 112 -3.75 -8.34 14.13
CA THR A 112 -3.75 -9.80 13.89
C THR A 112 -5.12 -10.33 13.47
N GLY A 113 -6.20 -9.64 13.86
CA GLY A 113 -7.55 -9.95 13.41
C GLY A 113 -7.74 -9.88 11.88
N ILE A 114 -6.85 -9.21 11.13
CA ILE A 114 -6.87 -9.21 9.66
C ILE A 114 -6.79 -10.63 9.10
N ARG A 115 -6.15 -11.57 9.82
CA ARG A 115 -6.14 -13.00 9.44
C ARG A 115 -7.56 -13.55 9.24
N GLY A 116 -8.52 -13.09 10.03
CA GLY A 116 -9.94 -13.49 9.99
C GLY A 116 -10.79 -12.81 8.92
N LEU A 117 -10.20 -12.04 7.99
CA LEU A 117 -10.91 -11.35 6.90
C LEU A 117 -10.70 -12.08 5.55
N PRO A 118 -11.44 -13.18 5.26
CA PRO A 118 -11.22 -13.99 4.05
C PRO A 118 -11.60 -13.25 2.75
N GLY A 119 -12.45 -12.23 2.86
CA GLY A 119 -12.91 -11.42 1.72
C GLY A 119 -12.00 -10.23 1.37
N LEU A 120 -10.93 -9.98 2.14
CA LEU A 120 -10.12 -8.77 1.98
C LEU A 120 -9.45 -8.73 0.60
N GLN A 121 -9.71 -7.66 -0.12
CA GLN A 121 -9.23 -7.38 -1.48
C GLN A 121 -8.29 -6.16 -1.52
N TRP A 122 -8.51 -5.19 -0.62
CA TRP A 122 -7.70 -3.98 -0.51
C TRP A 122 -7.29 -3.72 0.93
N LEU A 123 -5.99 -3.52 1.15
CA LEU A 123 -5.45 -3.18 2.45
C LEU A 123 -4.47 -2.01 2.38
N TYR A 124 -4.76 -0.95 3.13
CA TYR A 124 -3.84 0.15 3.39
C TYR A 124 -3.57 0.31 4.88
N LEU A 125 -2.29 0.24 5.28
CA LEU A 125 -1.86 0.56 6.64
C LEU A 125 -0.99 1.82 6.65
N ALA A 126 -1.49 2.87 7.31
CA ALA A 126 -0.82 4.18 7.38
C ALA A 126 0.06 4.32 8.62
N GLY A 127 1.33 4.66 8.44
CA GLY A 127 2.31 4.80 9.52
C GLY A 127 2.58 3.51 10.30
N TRP A 128 2.44 2.36 9.64
CA TRP A 128 2.62 1.02 10.20
C TRP A 128 4.04 0.82 10.75
N ARG A 129 4.16 -0.04 11.75
CA ARG A 129 5.41 -0.30 12.49
C ARG A 129 5.74 -1.77 12.65
N GLY A 130 5.05 -2.65 11.90
CA GLY A 130 5.37 -4.07 11.91
C GLY A 130 6.72 -4.34 11.26
N ALA A 131 7.32 -5.46 11.66
CA ALA A 131 8.60 -5.95 11.14
C ALA A 131 8.40 -7.01 10.04
N ASP A 132 7.21 -7.59 9.94
CA ASP A 132 6.81 -8.50 8.86
C ASP A 132 5.30 -8.49 8.61
N VAL A 133 4.89 -9.11 7.50
CA VAL A 133 3.50 -9.17 7.05
C VAL A 133 2.79 -10.48 7.41
N SER A 134 3.33 -11.24 8.37
CA SER A 134 2.73 -12.52 8.80
C SER A 134 1.32 -12.37 9.39
N PHE A 135 0.93 -11.15 9.78
CA PHE A 135 -0.43 -10.83 10.23
C PHE A 135 -1.48 -10.94 9.11
N LEU A 136 -1.08 -10.96 7.83
CA LEU A 136 -2.01 -11.18 6.72
C LEU A 136 -2.60 -12.59 6.77
N GLY A 137 -1.76 -13.60 7.01
CA GLY A 137 -2.12 -15.01 6.79
C GLY A 137 -2.51 -15.25 5.33
N ASP A 138 -3.30 -16.30 5.08
CA ASP A 138 -3.79 -16.58 3.73
C ASP A 138 -4.84 -15.54 3.31
N LYS A 139 -4.55 -14.80 2.24
CA LYS A 139 -5.41 -13.78 1.65
C LYS A 139 -5.46 -13.93 0.14
N PRO A 140 -6.03 -15.04 -0.38
CA PRO A 140 -5.99 -15.36 -1.79
C PRO A 140 -6.73 -14.33 -2.66
N ARG A 141 -7.61 -13.50 -2.07
CA ARG A 141 -8.36 -12.45 -2.78
C ARG A 141 -7.72 -11.07 -2.68
N LEU A 142 -6.61 -10.89 -1.94
CA LEU A 142 -5.98 -9.59 -1.78
C LEU A 142 -5.36 -9.16 -3.11
N VAL A 143 -5.86 -8.08 -3.69
CA VAL A 143 -5.44 -7.54 -5.00
C VAL A 143 -4.45 -6.41 -4.82
N TRP A 144 -4.61 -5.60 -3.78
CA TRP A 144 -3.78 -4.42 -3.53
C TRP A 144 -3.39 -4.32 -2.06
N LEU A 145 -2.09 -4.16 -1.82
CA LEU A 145 -1.51 -3.97 -0.50
C LEU A 145 -0.61 -2.75 -0.50
N ARG A 146 -0.92 -1.79 0.38
CA ARG A 146 -0.05 -0.65 0.65
C ARG A 146 0.30 -0.55 2.13
N LEU A 147 1.58 -0.44 2.39
CA LEU A 147 2.17 -0.34 3.70
C LEU A 147 3.01 0.94 3.75
N ASP A 148 2.46 1.98 4.36
CA ASP A 148 3.19 3.22 4.60
C ASP A 148 3.80 3.14 5.99
N GLY A 149 5.11 3.03 6.05
CA GLY A 149 5.84 2.78 7.27
C GLY A 149 6.34 4.00 8.01
N ARG A 150 7.26 3.71 8.92
CA ARG A 150 8.31 4.62 9.36
C ARG A 150 9.66 3.98 9.06
N PRO A 151 10.74 4.77 8.94
CA PRO A 151 12.08 4.24 8.66
C PRO A 151 12.41 3.01 9.51
N GLY A 152 12.53 1.86 8.85
CA GLY A 152 12.74 0.57 9.49
C GLY A 152 12.94 -0.55 8.47
N ARG A 153 13.08 -1.78 8.96
CA ARG A 153 13.14 -2.99 8.12
C ARG A 153 11.78 -3.68 8.09
N LEU A 154 11.41 -4.20 6.92
CA LEU A 154 10.21 -4.99 6.74
C LEU A 154 10.54 -6.28 6.00
N ARG A 155 10.29 -7.43 6.61
CA ARG A 155 10.32 -8.71 5.92
C ARG A 155 8.97 -8.97 5.27
N LEU A 156 8.98 -9.58 4.09
CA LEU A 156 7.76 -9.88 3.34
C LEU A 156 7.22 -11.28 3.62
N ASP A 157 7.84 -12.05 4.52
CA ASP A 157 7.35 -13.36 4.94
C ASP A 157 5.90 -13.28 5.45
N GLY A 158 5.06 -14.18 4.96
CA GLY A 158 3.61 -14.19 5.18
C GLY A 158 2.79 -13.64 4.01
N ILE A 159 3.41 -13.06 2.98
CA ILE A 159 2.72 -12.58 1.78
C ILE A 159 2.43 -13.70 0.76
N GLU A 160 3.05 -14.86 0.90
CA GLU A 160 3.00 -15.98 -0.05
C GLU A 160 1.56 -16.48 -0.30
N GLY A 161 0.68 -16.34 0.70
CA GLY A 161 -0.74 -16.70 0.60
C GLY A 161 -1.62 -15.67 -0.13
N CYS A 162 -1.05 -14.58 -0.66
CA CYS A 162 -1.75 -13.52 -1.38
C CYS A 162 -1.69 -13.74 -2.91
N SER A 163 -2.14 -14.90 -3.39
CA SER A 163 -1.94 -15.34 -4.78
C SER A 163 -2.48 -14.39 -5.86
N ASP A 164 -3.55 -13.64 -5.57
CA ASP A 164 -4.15 -12.69 -6.50
C ASP A 164 -3.55 -11.27 -6.40
N LEU A 165 -2.49 -11.07 -5.61
CA LEU A 165 -1.89 -9.76 -5.39
C LEU A 165 -1.31 -9.20 -6.69
N ARG A 166 -1.84 -8.05 -7.11
CA ARG A 166 -1.45 -7.34 -8.34
C ARG A 166 -0.62 -6.12 -8.06
N GLU A 167 -0.83 -5.48 -6.92
CA GLU A 167 -0.14 -4.25 -6.58
C GLU A 167 0.37 -4.29 -5.14
N LEU A 168 1.69 -4.15 -4.99
CA LEU A 168 2.36 -4.03 -3.71
C LEU A 168 3.11 -2.71 -3.63
N GLU A 169 2.77 -1.90 -2.63
CA GLU A 169 3.45 -0.65 -2.32
C GLU A 169 3.97 -0.69 -0.88
N VAL A 170 5.30 -0.68 -0.73
CA VAL A 170 5.99 -0.64 0.56
C VAL A 170 6.77 0.66 0.63
N LEU A 171 6.34 1.58 1.48
CA LEU A 171 6.93 2.91 1.62
C LEU A 171 7.59 3.09 2.99
N ASP A 172 8.72 3.79 3.02
CA ASP A 172 9.55 4.07 4.20
C ASP A 172 10.06 2.82 4.95
N TYR A 173 10.19 1.69 4.24
CA TYR A 173 10.79 0.46 4.76
C TYR A 173 11.92 -0.06 3.87
N ARG A 174 12.96 -0.61 4.48
CA ARG A 174 13.95 -1.43 3.78
C ARG A 174 13.53 -2.89 3.79
N VAL A 175 13.29 -3.45 2.62
CA VAL A 175 13.04 -4.87 2.42
C VAL A 175 14.39 -5.61 2.31
N PRO A 176 14.66 -6.66 3.11
CA PRO A 176 15.94 -7.36 3.06
C PRO A 176 16.01 -8.42 1.95
N SER A 177 14.89 -8.97 1.49
CA SER A 177 14.82 -10.04 0.49
C SER A 177 13.49 -10.01 -0.28
N LEU A 178 13.52 -10.42 -1.54
CA LEU A 178 12.35 -10.55 -2.42
C LEU A 178 11.82 -11.99 -2.46
N ALA A 179 12.48 -12.95 -1.81
CA ALA A 179 12.15 -14.37 -1.89
C ALA A 179 10.68 -14.71 -1.57
N PRO A 180 10.01 -14.05 -0.60
CA PRO A 180 8.57 -14.25 -0.35
C PRO A 180 7.66 -13.92 -1.55
N LEU A 181 8.14 -13.16 -2.54
CA LEU A 181 7.35 -12.75 -3.70
C LEU A 181 7.40 -13.74 -4.87
N ARG A 182 8.27 -14.76 -4.84
CA ARG A 182 8.53 -15.69 -5.98
C ARG A 182 7.28 -16.31 -6.60
N GLY A 183 6.27 -16.60 -5.77
CA GLY A 183 5.03 -17.25 -6.20
C GLY A 183 3.93 -16.29 -6.68
N LEU A 184 4.09 -14.97 -6.54
CA LEU A 184 3.05 -13.98 -6.81
C LEU A 184 2.99 -13.60 -8.30
N ALA A 185 2.61 -14.56 -9.14
CA ALA A 185 2.63 -14.42 -10.60
C ALA A 185 1.64 -13.37 -11.15
N ALA A 186 0.61 -12.99 -10.38
CA ALA A 186 -0.38 -11.98 -10.75
C ALA A 186 0.13 -10.53 -10.61
N MET A 187 1.33 -10.31 -10.06
CA MET A 187 1.87 -8.98 -9.79
C MET A 187 1.97 -8.13 -11.07
N GLU A 188 1.41 -6.93 -11.02
CA GLU A 188 1.42 -5.92 -12.07
C GLU A 188 2.23 -4.67 -11.68
N ARG A 189 2.28 -4.34 -10.38
CA ARG A 189 3.01 -3.19 -9.82
C ARG A 189 3.74 -3.58 -8.54
N LEU A 190 5.05 -3.37 -8.51
CA LEU A 190 5.88 -3.57 -7.31
C LEU A 190 6.67 -2.31 -7.00
N TRP A 191 6.31 -1.63 -5.92
CA TRP A 191 6.99 -0.43 -5.45
C TRP A 191 7.60 -0.66 -4.08
N LEU A 192 8.93 -0.67 -4.03
CA LEU A 192 9.71 -0.71 -2.79
C LEU A 192 10.45 0.61 -2.65
N CYS A 193 9.91 1.50 -1.82
CA CYS A 193 10.48 2.82 -1.56
C CYS A 193 11.00 2.88 -0.12
N GLY A 194 12.30 2.69 0.06
CA GLY A 194 12.93 2.74 1.37
C GLY A 194 13.15 4.15 1.92
N PRO A 195 13.55 4.24 3.20
CA PRO A 195 13.89 5.50 3.84
C PRO A 195 15.27 6.00 3.39
N ARG A 196 15.40 7.32 3.19
CA ARG A 196 16.63 7.98 2.69
C ARG A 196 17.86 7.86 3.60
N ARG A 197 17.67 7.60 4.89
CA ARG A 197 18.73 7.63 5.91
C ARG A 197 18.94 6.26 6.56
N MET A 198 18.91 5.20 5.76
CA MET A 198 19.26 3.86 6.24
C MET A 198 20.40 3.26 5.41
N PRO A 199 21.35 2.57 6.06
CA PRO A 199 22.50 1.96 5.38
C PRO A 199 22.03 0.96 4.32
N ALA A 200 22.77 0.84 3.22
CA ALA A 200 22.54 -0.17 2.18
C ALA A 200 23.11 -1.54 2.61
N ASP A 201 22.38 -2.23 3.49
CA ASP A 201 22.81 -3.46 4.19
C ASP A 201 21.91 -4.67 3.87
N ASN A 202 21.31 -4.65 2.68
CA ASN A 202 20.58 -5.75 2.05
C ASN A 202 21.19 -6.04 0.68
N ASN A 203 20.80 -7.17 0.06
CA ASN A 203 21.10 -7.48 -1.32
C ASN A 203 19.87 -8.11 -1.98
N LEU A 204 19.16 -7.34 -2.80
CA LEU A 204 17.95 -7.78 -3.46
C LEU A 204 18.31 -8.61 -4.70
N ASP A 205 17.81 -9.84 -4.76
CA ASP A 205 17.93 -10.70 -5.92
C ASP A 205 16.70 -10.56 -6.82
N LEU A 206 16.88 -10.03 -8.03
CA LEU A 206 15.78 -9.84 -8.96
C LEU A 206 15.35 -11.16 -9.65
N ASP A 207 16.10 -12.26 -9.52
CA ASP A 207 15.64 -13.57 -9.98
C ASP A 207 14.38 -14.01 -9.23
N ASP A 208 14.17 -13.51 -8.00
CA ASP A 208 12.95 -13.71 -7.22
C ASP A 208 11.70 -13.15 -7.91
N LEU A 209 11.86 -12.23 -8.87
CA LEU A 209 10.77 -11.63 -9.63
C LEU A 209 10.52 -12.33 -10.98
N ALA A 210 11.33 -13.31 -11.37
CA ALA A 210 11.29 -13.91 -12.71
C ALA A 210 9.94 -14.56 -13.09
N GLY A 211 9.13 -14.93 -12.09
CA GLY A 211 7.77 -15.47 -12.29
C GLY A 211 6.70 -14.41 -12.61
N MET A 212 6.96 -13.11 -12.38
CA MET A 212 5.99 -12.02 -12.50
C MET A 212 5.84 -11.53 -13.94
N ARG A 213 5.29 -12.39 -14.81
CA ARG A 213 5.16 -12.12 -16.25
C ARG A 213 4.19 -10.97 -16.58
N HIS A 214 3.39 -10.53 -15.60
CA HIS A 214 2.45 -9.42 -15.73
C HIS A 214 2.98 -8.10 -15.15
N LEU A 215 4.19 -8.08 -14.60
CA LEU A 215 4.76 -6.89 -13.97
C LEU A 215 5.01 -5.80 -15.01
N ARG A 216 4.37 -4.65 -14.83
CA ARG A 216 4.43 -3.49 -15.74
C ARG A 216 5.15 -2.30 -15.11
N ASP A 217 5.07 -2.13 -13.80
CA ASP A 217 5.65 -0.99 -13.08
C ASP A 217 6.49 -1.49 -11.89
N LEU A 218 7.82 -1.39 -12.02
CA LEU A 218 8.78 -1.76 -10.98
C LEU A 218 9.51 -0.53 -10.49
N ARG A 219 9.37 -0.22 -9.20
CA ARG A 219 10.07 0.90 -8.55
C ARG A 219 10.86 0.42 -7.35
N LEU A 220 12.17 0.65 -7.41
CA LEU A 220 13.13 0.33 -6.37
C LEU A 220 13.84 1.62 -5.97
N ILE A 221 13.27 2.35 -5.02
CA ILE A 221 13.75 3.69 -4.63
C ILE A 221 14.32 3.61 -3.22
N ASN A 222 15.55 4.02 -2.96
CA ASN A 222 16.21 3.83 -1.65
C ASN A 222 16.14 2.36 -1.16
N ALA A 223 16.10 1.42 -2.10
CA ALA A 223 15.92 -0.01 -1.84
C ALA A 223 17.21 -0.71 -1.38
N GLY A 224 18.31 0.03 -1.24
CA GLY A 224 19.62 -0.47 -0.80
C GLY A 224 20.43 -1.06 -1.95
N VAL A 225 20.93 -2.28 -1.81
CA VAL A 225 21.72 -2.94 -2.87
C VAL A 225 20.85 -3.91 -3.65
N ILE A 226 20.99 -3.90 -4.98
CA ILE A 226 20.45 -4.87 -5.91
C ILE A 226 21.63 -5.69 -6.45
N GLY A 227 21.54 -7.03 -6.40
CA GLY A 227 22.66 -7.89 -6.77
C GLY A 227 23.05 -7.75 -8.23
N SER A 228 22.05 -7.82 -9.11
CA SER A 228 22.21 -7.68 -10.56
C SER A 228 20.91 -7.23 -11.22
N LEU A 229 21.02 -6.55 -12.36
CA LEU A 229 19.88 -6.22 -13.22
C LEU A 229 19.61 -7.30 -14.30
N ALA A 230 20.48 -8.31 -14.42
CA ALA A 230 20.37 -9.38 -15.43
C ALA A 230 18.99 -10.06 -15.55
N PRO A 231 18.17 -10.18 -14.49
CA PRO A 231 16.83 -10.77 -14.61
C PRO A 231 15.78 -9.88 -15.29
N LEU A 232 16.00 -8.56 -15.42
CA LEU A 232 14.99 -7.63 -15.96
C LEU A 232 14.42 -8.01 -17.34
N PRO A 233 15.21 -8.50 -18.32
CA PRO A 233 14.68 -8.90 -19.63
C PRO A 233 13.64 -10.04 -19.57
N ARG A 234 13.58 -10.81 -18.47
CA ARG A 234 12.57 -11.85 -18.27
C ARG A 234 11.19 -11.27 -17.92
N LEU A 235 11.14 -10.02 -17.47
CA LEU A 235 9.91 -9.28 -17.16
C LEU A 235 9.30 -8.72 -18.45
N SER A 236 8.80 -9.61 -19.30
CA SER A 236 8.38 -9.30 -20.68
C SER A 236 7.29 -8.23 -20.84
N GLN A 237 6.52 -7.95 -19.78
CA GLN A 237 5.49 -6.89 -19.77
C GLN A 237 5.93 -5.60 -19.08
N LEU A 238 7.20 -5.48 -18.68
CA LEU A 238 7.71 -4.29 -18.01
C LEU A 238 7.53 -3.06 -18.92
N ARG A 239 7.03 -1.97 -18.34
CA ARG A 239 6.75 -0.70 -19.03
C ARG A 239 7.41 0.49 -18.35
N ASP A 240 7.51 0.47 -17.03
CA ASP A 240 8.14 1.52 -16.23
C ASP A 240 9.09 0.86 -15.24
N PHE A 241 10.37 1.22 -15.32
CA PHE A 241 11.38 0.83 -14.36
C PHE A 241 12.05 2.07 -13.76
N ARG A 242 12.00 2.17 -12.43
CA ARG A 242 12.63 3.27 -11.68
C ARG A 242 13.50 2.71 -10.59
N PHE A 243 14.77 3.10 -10.61
CA PHE A 243 15.74 2.68 -9.61
C PHE A 243 16.59 3.90 -9.22
N ASN A 244 16.24 4.54 -8.10
CA ASN A 244 16.92 5.75 -7.64
C ASN A 244 17.37 5.57 -6.20
N GLU A 245 18.54 6.10 -5.85
CA GLU A 245 19.16 5.87 -4.53
C GLU A 245 19.40 4.36 -4.22
N VAL A 246 19.84 3.59 -5.21
CA VAL A 246 20.22 2.17 -5.07
C VAL A 246 21.64 1.92 -5.56
N ALA A 247 22.30 0.91 -5.01
CA ALA A 247 23.57 0.40 -5.54
C ALA A 247 23.31 -0.88 -6.35
N ILE A 248 23.94 -1.03 -7.52
CA ILE A 248 23.94 -2.29 -8.26
C ILE A 248 25.28 -2.99 -7.99
N ALA A 249 25.25 -4.15 -7.35
CA ALA A 249 26.44 -4.79 -6.78
C ALA A 249 27.47 -5.20 -7.85
N ASP A 250 27.01 -5.69 -9.00
CA ASP A 250 27.87 -6.11 -10.12
C ASP A 250 28.27 -4.95 -11.05
N GLY A 251 27.70 -3.75 -10.86
CA GLY A 251 27.98 -2.58 -11.70
C GLY A 251 27.49 -2.68 -13.16
N ASP A 252 26.78 -3.75 -13.52
CA ASP A 252 26.35 -3.97 -14.90
C ASP A 252 25.02 -3.25 -15.18
N LEU A 253 25.09 -2.26 -16.06
CA LEU A 253 23.98 -1.46 -16.54
C LEU A 253 23.75 -1.69 -18.04
N ALA A 254 24.55 -2.52 -18.71
CA ALA A 254 24.38 -2.85 -20.12
C ALA A 254 23.01 -3.49 -20.37
N VAL A 255 22.50 -4.22 -19.39
CA VAL A 255 21.16 -4.82 -19.41
C VAL A 255 20.07 -3.79 -19.72
N LEU A 256 20.20 -2.55 -19.24
CA LEU A 256 19.20 -1.50 -19.48
C LEU A 256 19.10 -1.09 -20.94
N PHE A 257 20.21 -1.16 -21.69
CA PHE A 257 20.26 -0.86 -23.12
C PHE A 257 19.78 -2.03 -23.99
N ALA A 258 19.74 -3.24 -23.41
CA ALA A 258 19.17 -4.42 -24.05
C ALA A 258 17.66 -4.58 -23.79
N LEU A 259 17.08 -3.76 -22.90
CA LEU A 259 15.64 -3.78 -22.66
C LEU A 259 14.87 -3.28 -23.90
N PRO A 260 13.66 -3.79 -24.13
CA PRO A 260 12.83 -3.30 -25.22
C PRO A 260 12.57 -1.79 -25.14
N SER A 261 12.49 -1.12 -26.29
CA SER A 261 12.37 0.34 -26.39
C SER A 261 11.06 0.93 -25.82
N TRP A 262 10.08 0.08 -25.47
CA TRP A 262 8.85 0.51 -24.79
C TRP A 262 9.00 0.60 -23.27
N VAL A 263 10.09 0.04 -22.71
CA VAL A 263 10.37 0.15 -21.28
C VAL A 263 10.87 1.57 -21.01
N GLY A 264 10.03 2.36 -20.35
CA GLY A 264 10.40 3.64 -19.80
C GLY A 264 11.32 3.46 -18.60
N ILE A 265 12.49 4.09 -18.66
CA ILE A 265 13.48 4.05 -17.60
C ILE A 265 13.64 5.47 -17.06
N VAL A 266 13.44 5.64 -15.76
CA VAL A 266 13.79 6.91 -15.10
C VAL A 266 15.23 6.77 -14.59
N PRO A 267 16.22 7.41 -15.23
CA PRO A 267 17.60 7.34 -14.77
C PRO A 267 17.72 7.96 -13.37
N PRO A 268 18.61 7.43 -12.51
CA PRO A 268 18.84 7.99 -11.19
C PRO A 268 19.34 9.44 -11.29
N LYS A 269 18.99 10.28 -10.31
CA LYS A 269 19.36 11.71 -10.31
C LYS A 269 20.86 11.93 -10.07
N GLY A 270 21.55 10.97 -9.44
CA GLY A 270 22.99 10.90 -9.29
C GLY A 270 23.41 9.44 -9.10
N PHE A 271 24.60 9.07 -9.57
CA PHE A 271 25.15 7.75 -9.24
C PHE A 271 25.41 7.72 -7.76
N ILE A 272 24.81 6.76 -7.09
CA ILE A 272 25.09 6.45 -5.72
C ILE A 272 26.53 5.96 -5.69
N ASP A 273 27.39 6.90 -5.30
CA ASP A 273 28.74 6.81 -4.74
C ASP A 273 29.98 6.67 -5.66
N ASP A 274 29.90 6.17 -6.90
CA ASP A 274 31.11 6.14 -7.78
C ASP A 274 30.80 5.81 -9.25
N PRO A 275 31.02 6.70 -10.23
CA PRO A 275 30.86 6.40 -11.66
C PRO A 275 31.80 5.30 -12.17
N SER A 276 32.95 5.06 -11.52
CA SER A 276 33.91 4.02 -11.93
C SER A 276 33.43 2.60 -11.62
N ARG A 277 32.42 2.46 -10.75
CA ARG A 277 31.81 1.17 -10.41
C ARG A 277 30.83 0.65 -11.45
N TYR A 278 30.38 1.51 -12.37
CA TYR A 278 29.30 1.16 -13.30
C TYR A 278 29.80 1.13 -14.75
N SER A 279 29.31 0.15 -15.50
CA SER A 279 29.59 0.00 -16.94
C SER A 279 29.15 1.19 -17.81
N HIS A 280 28.23 2.04 -17.32
CA HIS A 280 27.66 3.17 -18.05
C HIS A 280 27.49 4.39 -17.14
N SER A 281 27.49 5.58 -17.74
CA SER A 281 27.29 6.87 -17.09
C SER A 281 25.82 7.33 -17.07
N VAL A 282 25.46 8.29 -16.20
CA VAL A 282 24.10 8.86 -16.09
C VAL A 282 23.77 9.60 -17.37
N GLY A 283 24.79 10.18 -18.04
CA GLY A 283 24.64 10.76 -19.37
C GLY A 283 24.11 9.74 -20.38
N GLN A 284 24.74 8.57 -20.45
CA GLN A 284 24.29 7.47 -21.32
C GLN A 284 22.91 6.95 -20.92
N LEU A 285 22.61 6.84 -19.62
CA LEU A 285 21.28 6.41 -19.17
C LEU A 285 20.16 7.42 -19.52
N ARG A 286 20.48 8.70 -19.70
CA ARG A 286 19.49 9.73 -20.14
C ARG A 286 19.06 9.56 -21.60
N GLU A 287 19.78 8.76 -22.38
CA GLU A 287 19.42 8.42 -23.76
C GLU A 287 18.37 7.29 -23.84
N LEU A 288 18.12 6.60 -22.72
CA LEU A 288 17.11 5.54 -22.64
C LEU A 288 15.69 6.12 -22.77
N PRO A 289 14.70 5.32 -23.22
CA PRO A 289 13.32 5.77 -23.35
C PRO A 289 12.76 6.30 -22.02
N ALA A 290 12.14 7.48 -22.04
CA ALA A 290 11.42 7.99 -20.89
C ALA A 290 10.09 7.22 -20.70
N PRO A 291 9.58 7.09 -19.46
CA PRO A 291 8.22 6.59 -19.23
C PRO A 291 7.19 7.42 -19.98
N ARG A 292 6.19 6.74 -20.54
CA ARG A 292 5.04 7.35 -21.21
C ARG A 292 3.91 7.65 -20.24
#